data_AF-A0A350I1B2-F1
#
_entry.id   AF-A0A350I1B2-F1
#
_cell.length_a   1.000
_cell.length_b   1.000
_cell.length_c   1.000
_cell.angle_alpha   90.00
_cell.angle_beta   90.00
_cell.angle_gamma   90.00
#
_symmetry.space_group_name_H-M   'P 1'
#
loop_
_entity.id
_entity.type
_entity.pdbx_description
1 polymer ?
#
loop_
_entity_poly.entity_id
_entity_poly.type
_entity_poly.pdbx_seq_one_letter_code
_entity_poly.pdbx_strand_id
1 'polypeptide(L)'
;RMTGFDKKVSEMKRVEIHEMCLRDSDQKIPTLREFLAHCKNQIRVMVDIKGCAYDQIGKYSDKLFRLLEQNNLDKDCLILINKSPTDIQLEIANQFKGKCKISWRGSYNELSNLIATSPDSRLYFYVFNHAEDFSSKNVALFKALGLSVIVSVNTAHYQLDLAQKKGSAHVKEMLRIGVNGIQLDAVYEPVFRRETSRLTKMN
;
A
#
# COMPACT_ATOMS: atom_id res chain seq x y z
N ARG A 1 -10.29 17.11 6.85
CA ARG A 1 -11.32 16.90 5.80
C ARG A 1 -12.42 15.93 6.24
N MET A 2 -12.11 14.68 6.57
CA MET A 2 -13.13 13.64 6.82
C MET A 2 -13.91 13.79 8.13
N THR A 3 -13.50 14.64 9.08
CA THR A 3 -13.98 14.62 10.47
C THR A 3 -14.60 15.93 10.98
N GLY A 4 -14.66 16.99 10.17
CA GLY A 4 -15.07 18.32 10.68
C GLY A 4 -13.89 19.22 10.97
N PHE A 5 -12.81 18.67 11.50
CA PHE A 5 -11.70 19.43 12.05
C PHE A 5 -10.67 19.83 10.98
N ASP A 6 -10.13 21.04 11.18
CA ASP A 6 -9.07 21.64 10.38
C ASP A 6 -7.77 21.76 11.21
N LYS A 7 -7.21 20.61 11.58
CA LYS A 7 -5.93 20.47 12.29
C LYS A 7 -5.13 19.30 11.70
N LYS A 8 -3.80 19.34 11.77
CA LYS A 8 -2.99 18.14 11.47
C LYS A 8 -3.13 17.14 12.60
N VAL A 9 -3.16 15.84 12.29
CA VAL A 9 -3.24 14.76 13.30
C VAL A 9 -2.09 14.87 14.31
N SER A 10 -0.90 15.31 13.88
CA SER A 10 0.27 15.53 14.73
C SER A 10 0.11 16.66 15.76
N GLU A 11 -0.85 17.55 15.56
CA GLU A 11 -1.14 18.70 16.43
C GLU A 11 -2.28 18.41 17.42
N MET A 12 -2.91 17.24 17.30
CA MET A 12 -4.07 16.86 18.10
C MET A 12 -3.66 16.01 19.30
N LYS A 13 -4.31 16.23 20.43
CA LYS A 13 -4.21 15.33 21.59
C LYS A 13 -4.92 14.02 21.28
N ARG A 14 -4.43 12.93 21.87
CA ARG A 14 -5.03 11.61 21.70
C ARG A 14 -6.53 11.59 22.02
N VAL A 15 -6.95 12.26 23.09
CA VAL A 15 -8.36 12.35 23.49
C VAL A 15 -9.22 13.04 22.43
N GLU A 16 -8.71 14.09 21.79
CA GLU A 16 -9.42 14.77 20.71
C GLU A 16 -9.65 13.81 19.55
N ILE A 17 -8.62 13.04 19.15
CA ILE A 17 -8.72 12.05 18.06
C ILE A 17 -9.75 10.96 18.37
N HIS A 18 -9.84 10.47 19.62
CA HIS A 18 -10.75 9.38 19.99
C HIS A 18 -12.22 9.82 20.06
N GLU A 19 -12.47 11.12 20.19
CA GLU A 19 -13.82 11.68 20.14
C GLU A 19 -14.20 12.19 18.74
N MET A 20 -13.32 12.10 17.74
CA MET A 20 -13.66 12.46 16.37
C MET A 20 -14.57 11.41 15.74
N CYS A 21 -15.65 11.89 15.14
CA CYS A 21 -16.46 11.11 14.21
C CYS A 21 -16.14 11.51 12.76
N LEU A 22 -16.43 10.60 11.83
CA LEU A 22 -16.44 10.91 10.40
C LEU A 22 -17.60 11.89 10.09
N ARG A 23 -17.49 12.70 9.04
CA ARG A 23 -18.55 13.65 8.64
C ARG A 23 -19.75 12.94 8.04
N ASP A 24 -19.48 11.91 7.27
CA ASP A 24 -20.48 11.19 6.48
C ASP A 24 -21.02 9.96 7.22
N SER A 25 -20.52 9.72 8.44
CA SER A 25 -21.03 8.69 9.36
C SER A 25 -20.69 9.05 10.81
N ASP A 26 -21.58 8.76 11.76
CA ASP A 26 -21.29 8.95 13.20
C ASP A 26 -20.26 7.94 13.76
N GLN A 27 -19.47 7.31 12.88
CA GLN A 27 -18.45 6.35 13.26
C GLN A 27 -17.18 7.05 13.76
N LYS A 28 -16.61 6.52 14.85
CA LYS A 28 -15.31 6.95 15.37
C LYS A 28 -14.16 6.47 14.49
N ILE A 29 -13.04 7.20 14.50
CA ILE A 29 -11.80 6.74 13.87
C ILE A 29 -11.25 5.55 14.67
N PRO A 30 -11.09 4.35 14.08
CA PRO A 30 -10.55 3.22 14.79
C PRO A 30 -9.06 3.43 15.11
N THR A 31 -8.62 2.95 16.26
CA THR A 31 -7.20 2.77 16.51
C THR A 31 -6.65 1.66 15.62
N LEU A 32 -5.34 1.67 15.38
CA LEU A 32 -4.68 0.59 14.64
C LEU A 32 -4.89 -0.78 15.31
N ARG A 33 -4.91 -0.83 16.65
CA ARG A 33 -5.14 -2.09 17.39
C ARG A 33 -6.51 -2.67 17.07
N GLU A 34 -7.55 -1.85 17.12
CA GLU A 34 -8.92 -2.27 16.83
C GLU A 34 -9.03 -2.73 15.37
N PHE A 35 -8.48 -1.95 14.44
CA PHE A 35 -8.50 -2.30 13.03
C PHE A 35 -7.81 -3.65 12.74
N LEU A 36 -6.59 -3.87 13.26
CA LEU A 36 -5.86 -5.12 13.05
C LEU A 36 -6.54 -6.32 13.71
N ALA A 37 -7.17 -6.13 14.88
CA ALA A 37 -7.96 -7.17 15.53
C ALA A 37 -9.14 -7.60 14.66
N HIS A 38 -9.80 -6.66 13.97
CA HIS A 38 -10.85 -6.98 13.00
C HIS A 38 -10.31 -7.69 11.76
N CYS A 39 -9.10 -7.37 11.29
CA CYS A 39 -8.51 -8.02 10.11
C CYS A 39 -8.04 -9.46 10.36
N LYS A 40 -7.74 -9.82 11.62
CA LYS A 40 -7.18 -11.11 12.01
C LYS A 40 -7.98 -12.27 11.40
N ASN A 41 -7.28 -13.17 10.70
CA ASN A 41 -7.82 -14.35 9.99
C ASN A 41 -8.84 -14.06 8.87
N GLN A 42 -9.09 -12.79 8.53
CA GLN A 42 -10.05 -12.41 7.49
C GLN A 42 -9.35 -11.87 6.24
N ILE A 43 -8.42 -10.93 6.44
CA ILE A 43 -7.70 -10.28 5.35
C ILE A 43 -6.24 -10.04 5.74
N ARG A 44 -5.38 -10.03 4.73
CA ARG A 44 -4.01 -9.50 4.85
C ARG A 44 -4.04 -7.98 4.78
N VAL A 45 -3.04 -7.33 5.35
CA VAL A 45 -2.98 -5.86 5.44
C VAL A 45 -1.81 -5.27 4.68
N MET A 46 -2.05 -4.13 4.05
CA MET A 46 -1.01 -3.23 3.55
C MET A 46 -1.04 -1.96 4.40
N VAL A 47 0.07 -1.64 5.06
CA VAL A 47 0.20 -0.47 5.94
C VAL A 47 0.92 0.64 5.19
N ASP A 48 0.22 1.74 4.93
CA ASP A 48 0.76 2.94 4.28
C ASP A 48 1.28 3.94 5.32
N ILE A 49 2.61 4.04 5.42
CA ILE A 49 3.26 4.95 6.36
C ILE A 49 3.31 6.35 5.74
N LYS A 50 2.47 7.24 6.27
CA LYS A 50 2.36 8.65 5.81
C LYS A 50 3.46 9.58 6.31
N GLY A 51 4.23 9.16 7.32
CA GLY A 51 5.33 9.94 7.89
C GLY A 51 5.54 9.63 9.37
N CYS A 52 6.73 9.93 9.87
CA CYS A 52 7.10 9.80 11.27
C CYS A 52 8.17 10.85 11.59
N ALA A 53 8.17 11.40 12.80
CA ALA A 53 9.30 12.22 13.25
C ALA A 53 10.56 11.34 13.35
N TYR A 54 11.72 11.84 12.92
CA TYR A 54 12.95 11.05 12.80
C TYR A 54 13.33 10.34 14.10
N ASP A 55 13.26 11.05 15.22
CA ASP A 55 13.54 10.55 16.57
C ASP A 55 12.53 9.51 17.09
N GLN A 56 11.41 9.34 16.39
CA GLN A 56 10.34 8.40 16.74
C GLN A 56 10.30 7.16 15.82
N ILE A 57 11.08 7.11 14.74
CA ILE A 57 11.02 6.03 13.73
C ILE A 57 11.15 4.64 14.38
N GLY A 58 12.14 4.43 15.24
CA GLY A 58 12.35 3.15 15.92
C GLY A 58 11.16 2.76 16.81
N LYS A 59 10.75 3.66 17.72
CA LYS A 59 9.61 3.42 18.63
C LYS A 59 8.30 3.17 17.87
N TYR A 60 8.06 3.93 16.81
CA TYR A 60 6.88 3.79 15.96
C TYR A 60 6.86 2.43 15.26
N SER A 61 7.98 2.05 14.63
CA SER A 61 8.11 0.81 13.86
C SER A 61 8.01 -0.43 14.75
N ASP A 62 8.67 -0.41 15.92
CA ASP A 62 8.58 -1.49 16.90
C ASP A 62 7.15 -1.68 17.41
N LYS A 63 6.46 -0.58 17.70
CA LYS A 63 5.06 -0.64 18.16
C LYS A 63 4.13 -1.17 17.07
N LEU A 64 4.32 -0.75 15.81
CA LEU A 64 3.57 -1.27 14.67
C LEU A 64 3.81 -2.78 14.51
N PHE A 65 5.07 -3.22 14.54
CA PHE A 65 5.41 -4.63 14.36
C PHE A 65 4.81 -5.52 15.46
N ARG A 66 4.94 -5.12 16.74
CA ARG A 66 4.31 -5.84 17.85
C ARG A 66 2.79 -5.96 17.69
N LEU A 67 2.12 -4.94 17.16
CA LEU A 67 0.68 -4.99 16.91
C LEU A 67 0.34 -5.95 15.75
N LEU A 68 1.19 -6.03 14.72
CA LEU A 68 1.03 -7.00 13.64
C LEU A 68 1.23 -8.43 14.15
N GLU A 69 2.29 -8.69 14.92
CA GLU A 69 2.58 -9.99 15.53
C GLU A 69 1.45 -10.46 16.46
N GLN A 70 0.94 -9.58 17.33
CA GLN A 70 -0.19 -9.88 18.22
C GLN A 70 -1.45 -10.33 17.47
N ASN A 71 -1.57 -9.95 16.19
CA ASN A 71 -2.70 -10.29 15.34
C ASN A 71 -2.36 -11.35 14.27
N ASN A 72 -1.16 -11.94 14.28
CA ASN A 72 -0.66 -12.88 13.26
C ASN A 72 -0.71 -12.30 11.83
N LEU A 73 -0.43 -11.00 11.68
CA LEU A 73 -0.47 -10.29 10.40
C LEU A 73 0.93 -9.89 9.91
N ASP A 74 1.99 -10.19 10.66
CA ASP A 74 3.37 -9.78 10.40
C ASP A 74 3.95 -10.41 9.11
N LYS A 75 3.79 -11.72 8.92
CA LYS A 75 4.44 -12.49 7.84
C LYS A 75 4.02 -12.08 6.43
N ASP A 76 2.77 -11.65 6.28
CA ASP A 76 2.17 -11.29 4.99
C ASP A 76 1.85 -9.80 4.88
N CYS A 77 2.30 -8.98 5.84
CA CYS A 77 2.12 -7.54 5.79
C CYS A 77 2.97 -6.93 4.68
N LEU A 78 2.35 -6.00 3.93
CA LEU A 78 3.06 -5.14 3.00
C LEU A 78 3.18 -3.74 3.59
N ILE A 79 4.40 -3.22 3.65
CA ILE A 79 4.65 -1.85 4.09
C ILE A 79 4.76 -0.97 2.84
N LEU A 80 3.86 0.00 2.71
CA LEU A 80 3.93 1.04 1.69
C LEU A 80 4.61 2.26 2.31
N ILE A 81 5.76 2.63 1.77
CA ILE A 81 6.48 3.85 2.13
C ILE A 81 6.17 4.90 1.06
N ASN A 82 5.67 6.06 1.49
CA ASN A 82 5.35 7.13 0.55
C ASN A 82 6.60 7.67 -0.13
N LYS A 83 6.41 8.29 -1.31
CA LYS A 83 7.45 9.03 -2.03
C LYS A 83 7.86 10.33 -1.33
N SER A 84 7.13 10.75 -0.30
CA SER A 84 7.41 11.95 0.49
C SER A 84 7.04 11.73 1.96
N PRO A 85 7.81 12.29 2.91
CA PRO A 85 9.08 13.01 2.71
C PRO A 85 10.22 12.03 2.35
N THR A 86 11.24 12.47 1.58
CA THR A 86 12.30 11.61 1.02
C THR A 86 13.45 11.32 1.95
N ASP A 87 13.69 12.22 2.90
CA ASP A 87 14.82 12.25 3.84
C ASP A 87 14.77 11.18 4.93
N ILE A 88 13.63 10.51 5.14
CA ILE A 88 13.47 9.49 6.18
C ILE A 88 13.02 8.11 5.66
N GLN A 89 12.88 7.96 4.34
CA GLN A 89 12.31 6.73 3.76
C GLN A 89 13.22 5.53 3.96
N LEU A 90 14.52 5.73 3.83
CA LEU A 90 15.51 4.66 3.98
C LEU A 90 15.55 4.19 5.43
N GLU A 91 15.51 5.12 6.38
CA GLU A 91 15.50 4.86 7.81
C GLU A 91 14.25 4.09 8.21
N ILE A 92 13.07 4.49 7.71
CA ILE A 92 11.82 3.74 7.91
C ILE A 92 11.94 2.35 7.28
N ALA A 93 12.38 2.24 6.03
CA ALA A 93 12.51 0.96 5.32
C ALA A 93 13.42 -0.01 6.09
N ASN A 94 14.54 0.47 6.61
CA ASN A 94 15.49 -0.33 7.37
C ASN A 94 14.87 -0.94 8.63
N GLN A 95 13.86 -0.30 9.26
CA GLN A 95 13.18 -0.87 10.43
C GLN A 95 12.37 -2.15 10.12
N PHE A 96 11.91 -2.29 8.87
CA PHE A 96 11.06 -3.40 8.42
C PHE A 96 11.80 -4.46 7.61
N LYS A 97 13.09 -4.24 7.31
CA LYS A 97 13.91 -5.19 6.55
C LYS A 97 13.94 -6.55 7.24
N GLY A 98 13.62 -7.61 6.49
CA GLY A 98 13.54 -8.98 7.00
C GLY A 98 12.30 -9.29 7.86
N LYS A 99 11.46 -8.30 8.13
CA LYS A 99 10.22 -8.46 8.91
C LYS A 99 8.97 -8.47 8.03
N CYS A 100 8.92 -7.56 7.05
CA CYS A 100 7.82 -7.43 6.09
C CYS A 100 8.39 -7.09 4.71
N LYS A 101 7.58 -7.25 3.64
CA LYS A 101 7.95 -6.71 2.33
C LYS A 101 7.64 -5.22 2.27
N ILE A 102 8.53 -4.47 1.62
CA ILE A 102 8.51 -3.01 1.53
C ILE A 102 8.30 -2.60 0.08
N SER A 103 7.55 -1.52 -0.15
CA SER A 103 7.31 -1.01 -1.49
C SER A 103 8.59 -0.45 -2.13
N TRP A 104 8.98 -1.01 -3.26
CA TRP A 104 9.89 -0.39 -4.21
C TRP A 104 9.11 0.46 -5.21
N ARG A 105 9.48 1.74 -5.32
CA ARG A 105 8.80 2.71 -6.18
C ARG A 105 9.70 3.31 -7.27
N GLY A 106 10.96 2.89 -7.31
CA GLY A 106 11.94 3.29 -8.33
C GLY A 106 11.80 2.49 -9.63
N SER A 107 12.74 2.73 -10.54
CA SER A 107 12.81 2.07 -11.85
C SER A 107 13.27 0.61 -11.76
N TYR A 108 13.10 -0.11 -12.87
CA TYR A 108 13.65 -1.46 -13.03
C TYR A 108 15.18 -1.46 -12.96
N ASN A 109 15.84 -0.52 -13.62
CA ASN A 109 17.30 -0.48 -13.69
C ASN A 109 17.95 -0.31 -12.31
N GLU A 110 17.40 0.59 -11.49
CA GLU A 110 17.88 0.80 -10.12
C GLU A 110 17.73 -0.47 -9.27
N LEU A 111 16.57 -1.14 -9.34
CA LEU A 111 16.34 -2.36 -8.57
C LEU A 111 17.17 -3.54 -9.07
N SER A 112 17.32 -3.67 -10.39
CA SER A 112 18.15 -4.70 -11.00
C SER A 112 19.61 -4.55 -10.58
N ASN A 113 20.13 -3.32 -10.55
CA ASN A 113 21.48 -3.05 -10.08
C ASN A 113 21.64 -3.34 -8.58
N LEU A 114 20.63 -2.99 -7.77
CA LEU A 114 20.62 -3.32 -6.34
C LEU A 114 20.62 -4.84 -6.10
N ILE A 115 19.82 -5.59 -6.86
CA ILE A 115 19.77 -7.06 -6.75
C ILE A 115 21.07 -7.69 -7.25
N ALA A 116 21.72 -7.13 -8.26
CA ALA A 116 23.02 -7.62 -8.73
C ALA A 116 24.12 -7.50 -7.65
N THR A 117 24.09 -6.45 -6.82
CA THR A 117 25.07 -6.26 -5.73
C THR A 117 24.61 -6.86 -4.39
N SER A 118 23.29 -7.05 -4.21
CA SER A 118 22.68 -7.62 -3.01
C SER A 118 21.49 -8.51 -3.39
N PRO A 119 21.73 -9.78 -3.78
CA PRO A 119 20.69 -10.67 -4.30
C PRO A 119 19.48 -10.88 -3.38
N ASP A 120 19.68 -10.85 -2.07
CA ASP A 120 18.60 -10.99 -1.09
C ASP A 120 17.61 -9.82 -1.08
N SER A 121 17.97 -8.69 -1.70
CA SER A 121 17.08 -7.52 -1.82
C SER A 121 15.72 -7.86 -2.43
N ARG A 122 15.66 -8.87 -3.33
CA ARG A 122 14.40 -9.33 -3.93
C ARG A 122 13.41 -9.92 -2.91
N LEU A 123 13.89 -10.41 -1.77
CA LEU A 123 13.05 -10.96 -0.70
C LEU A 123 12.38 -9.85 0.11
N TYR A 124 12.98 -8.66 0.14
CA TYR A 124 12.52 -7.54 0.95
C TYR A 124 11.57 -6.61 0.20
N PHE A 125 11.55 -6.63 -1.13
CA PHE A 125 10.78 -5.69 -1.93
C PHE A 125 9.57 -6.32 -2.64
N TYR A 126 8.53 -5.52 -2.80
CA TYR A 126 7.51 -5.66 -3.84
C TYR A 126 7.45 -4.35 -4.64
N VAL A 127 7.07 -4.39 -5.90
CA VAL A 127 7.02 -3.21 -6.76
C VAL A 127 5.66 -2.55 -6.63
N PHE A 128 5.63 -1.23 -6.41
CA PHE A 128 4.39 -0.47 -6.22
C PHE A 128 4.43 0.93 -6.83
N ASN A 129 3.47 1.22 -7.71
CA ASN A 129 3.26 2.55 -8.29
C ASN A 129 1.82 2.68 -8.84
N HIS A 130 1.49 3.80 -9.50
CA HIS A 130 0.19 3.94 -10.14
C HIS A 130 0.14 3.07 -11.41
N ALA A 131 -1.06 2.63 -11.81
CA ALA A 131 -1.21 1.74 -12.97
C ALA A 131 -0.64 2.32 -14.27
N GLU A 132 -0.61 3.65 -14.43
CA GLU A 132 -0.05 4.31 -15.62
C GLU A 132 1.47 4.18 -15.73
N ASP A 133 2.15 3.90 -14.62
CA ASP A 133 3.61 3.76 -14.58
C ASP A 133 4.07 2.39 -15.12
N PHE A 134 3.13 1.49 -15.45
CA PHE A 134 3.42 0.11 -15.84
C PHE A 134 3.01 -0.20 -17.28
N SER A 135 3.95 -0.83 -17.99
CA SER A 135 3.70 -1.52 -19.26
C SER A 135 3.82 -3.03 -19.08
N SER A 136 3.30 -3.81 -20.03
CA SER A 136 3.48 -5.27 -20.05
C SER A 136 4.95 -5.68 -19.96
N LYS A 137 5.83 -4.98 -20.68
CA LYS A 137 7.28 -5.17 -20.66
C LYS A 137 7.85 -4.96 -19.26
N ASN A 138 7.52 -3.85 -18.60
CA ASN A 138 8.08 -3.53 -17.28
C ASN A 138 7.60 -4.54 -16.22
N VAL A 139 6.32 -4.94 -16.26
CA VAL A 139 5.80 -5.96 -15.34
C VAL A 139 6.51 -7.30 -15.55
N ALA A 140 6.70 -7.73 -16.80
CA ALA A 140 7.41 -8.97 -17.11
C ALA A 140 8.86 -8.93 -16.59
N LEU A 141 9.56 -7.81 -16.74
CA LEU A 141 10.92 -7.61 -16.24
C LEU A 141 11.00 -7.73 -14.71
N PHE A 142 10.11 -7.05 -13.97
CA PHE A 142 10.09 -7.16 -12.51
C PHE A 142 9.74 -8.59 -12.03
N LYS A 143 8.79 -9.25 -12.69
CA LYS A 143 8.43 -10.63 -12.36
C LYS A 143 9.57 -11.61 -12.64
N ALA A 144 10.38 -11.38 -13.68
CA ALA A 144 11.57 -12.18 -13.97
C ALA A 144 12.64 -12.08 -12.86
N LEU A 145 12.65 -10.99 -12.08
CA LEU A 145 13.48 -10.85 -10.87
C LEU A 145 12.89 -11.55 -9.63
N GLY A 146 11.73 -12.20 -9.75
CA GLY A 146 11.02 -12.84 -8.65
C GLY A 146 10.20 -11.88 -7.77
N LEU A 147 9.96 -10.66 -8.23
CA LEU A 147 9.24 -9.64 -7.47
C LEU A 147 7.74 -9.69 -7.74
N SER A 148 6.95 -9.40 -6.70
CA SER A 148 5.53 -9.13 -6.84
C SER A 148 5.31 -7.70 -7.32
N VAL A 149 4.43 -7.50 -8.31
CA VAL A 149 4.03 -6.17 -8.79
C VAL A 149 2.61 -5.89 -8.34
N ILE A 150 2.42 -4.83 -7.57
CA ILE A 150 1.12 -4.35 -7.12
C ILE A 150 0.93 -2.93 -7.62
N VAL A 151 -0.25 -2.63 -8.17
CA VAL A 151 -0.52 -1.30 -8.74
C VAL A 151 -1.63 -0.61 -7.98
N SER A 152 -1.59 0.72 -7.95
CA SER A 152 -2.71 1.52 -7.43
C SER A 152 -3.60 2.04 -8.56
N VAL A 153 -4.91 2.07 -8.31
CA VAL A 153 -5.92 2.72 -9.15
C VAL A 153 -6.86 3.50 -8.24
N ASN A 154 -6.67 4.81 -8.14
CA ASN A 154 -7.48 5.67 -7.29
C ASN A 154 -7.93 6.91 -8.06
N THR A 155 -9.10 7.44 -7.69
CA THR A 155 -9.77 8.57 -8.33
C THR A 155 -8.92 9.83 -8.34
N ALA A 156 -8.09 10.04 -7.31
CA ALA A 156 -7.24 11.22 -7.18
C ALA A 156 -6.12 11.32 -8.22
N HIS A 157 -5.79 10.24 -8.94
CA HIS A 157 -4.79 10.25 -10.03
C HIS A 157 -5.37 10.63 -11.40
N TYR A 158 -6.66 10.89 -11.50
CA TYR A 158 -7.32 11.22 -12.76
C TYR A 158 -7.99 12.58 -12.71
N GLN A 159 -8.19 13.18 -13.88
CA GLN A 159 -9.16 14.26 -14.03
C GLN A 159 -10.55 13.74 -13.67
N LEU A 160 -11.32 14.56 -12.94
CA LEU A 160 -12.56 14.13 -12.27
C LEU A 160 -13.59 13.52 -13.24
N ASP A 161 -13.76 14.11 -14.41
CA ASP A 161 -14.67 13.67 -15.48
C ASP A 161 -14.21 12.38 -16.17
N LEU A 162 -12.92 12.06 -16.10
CA LEU A 162 -12.32 10.87 -16.72
C LEU A 162 -12.00 9.76 -15.72
N ALA A 163 -12.09 10.02 -14.42
CA ALA A 163 -11.67 9.10 -13.36
C ALA A 163 -12.30 7.71 -13.53
N GLN A 164 -13.63 7.65 -13.67
CA GLN A 164 -14.32 6.38 -13.80
C GLN A 164 -13.87 5.59 -15.04
N LYS A 165 -13.76 6.27 -16.19
CA LYS A 165 -13.40 5.64 -17.48
C LYS A 165 -11.95 5.17 -17.47
N LYS A 166 -11.01 6.05 -17.13
CA LYS A 166 -9.56 5.75 -17.12
C LYS A 166 -9.21 4.72 -16.05
N GLY A 167 -9.71 4.87 -14.83
CA GLY A 167 -9.48 3.91 -13.75
C GLY A 167 -10.02 2.51 -14.10
N SER A 168 -11.23 2.42 -14.65
CA SER A 168 -11.79 1.14 -15.11
C SER A 168 -10.96 0.49 -16.22
N ALA A 169 -10.41 1.29 -17.15
CA ALA A 169 -9.53 0.79 -18.20
C ALA A 169 -8.20 0.28 -17.63
N HIS A 170 -7.60 1.00 -16.67
CA HIS A 170 -6.40 0.56 -15.98
C HIS A 170 -6.62 -0.74 -15.19
N VAL A 171 -7.74 -0.91 -14.50
CA VAL A 171 -8.05 -2.20 -13.83
C VAL A 171 -8.06 -3.35 -14.81
N LYS A 172 -8.75 -3.21 -15.95
CA LYS A 172 -8.81 -4.23 -17.00
C LYS A 172 -7.42 -4.56 -17.56
N GLU A 173 -6.65 -3.53 -17.88
CA GLU A 173 -5.34 -3.68 -18.49
C GLU A 173 -4.34 -4.32 -17.52
N MET A 174 -4.33 -3.91 -16.26
CA MET A 174 -3.41 -4.46 -15.25
C MET A 174 -3.71 -5.93 -14.93
N LEU A 175 -5.00 -6.31 -14.90
CA LEU A 175 -5.41 -7.71 -14.79
C LEU A 175 -4.95 -8.52 -16.01
N ARG A 176 -5.08 -7.99 -17.23
CA ARG A 176 -4.62 -8.63 -18.47
C ARG A 176 -3.10 -8.81 -18.52
N ILE A 177 -2.35 -7.82 -18.05
CA ILE A 177 -0.88 -7.88 -17.93
C ILE A 177 -0.45 -8.92 -16.87
N GLY A 178 -1.31 -9.21 -15.90
CA GLY A 178 -1.06 -10.21 -14.87
C GLY A 178 -0.19 -9.69 -13.72
N VAL A 179 -0.49 -8.47 -13.25
CA VAL A 179 0.05 -7.96 -11.97
C VAL A 179 -0.39 -8.86 -10.80
N ASN A 180 0.36 -8.85 -9.70
CA ASN A 180 0.08 -9.69 -8.54
C ASN A 180 -1.04 -9.14 -7.64
N GLY A 181 -1.33 -7.84 -7.71
CA GLY A 181 -2.39 -7.22 -6.93
C GLY A 181 -2.73 -5.82 -7.42
N ILE A 182 -3.92 -5.35 -7.02
CA ILE A 182 -4.41 -4.01 -7.32
C ILE A 182 -4.94 -3.40 -6.01
N GLN A 183 -4.39 -2.26 -5.60
CA GLN A 183 -4.98 -1.39 -4.59
C GLN A 183 -5.94 -0.44 -5.30
N LEU A 184 -7.24 -0.52 -5.00
CA LEU A 184 -8.26 0.25 -5.72
C LEU A 184 -9.17 1.05 -4.79
N ASP A 185 -9.64 2.20 -5.27
CA ASP A 185 -10.82 2.86 -4.70
C ASP A 185 -12.07 2.00 -4.97
N ALA A 186 -12.98 1.93 -3.99
CA ALA A 186 -14.15 1.06 -4.03
C ALA A 186 -15.04 1.25 -5.28
N VAL A 187 -15.04 2.45 -5.88
CA VAL A 187 -15.78 2.73 -7.12
C VAL A 187 -15.35 1.84 -8.31
N TYR A 188 -14.14 1.29 -8.27
CA TYR A 188 -13.61 0.38 -9.30
C TYR A 188 -13.82 -1.10 -8.98
N GLU A 189 -14.31 -1.44 -7.78
CA GLU A 189 -14.53 -2.83 -7.33
C GLU A 189 -15.46 -3.63 -8.27
N PRO A 190 -16.59 -3.09 -8.77
CA PRO A 190 -17.46 -3.86 -9.67
C PRO A 190 -16.75 -4.29 -10.96
N VAL A 191 -15.85 -3.45 -11.48
CA VAL A 191 -15.03 -3.78 -12.67
C VAL A 191 -14.02 -4.85 -12.30
N PHE A 192 -13.29 -4.69 -11.21
CA PHE A 192 -12.32 -5.67 -10.75
C PHE A 192 -12.93 -7.08 -10.57
N ARG A 193 -14.08 -7.18 -9.89
CA ARG A 193 -14.78 -8.45 -9.68
C ARG A 193 -15.20 -9.11 -10.99
N ARG A 194 -15.84 -8.36 -11.89
CA ARG A 194 -16.31 -8.89 -13.18
C ARG A 194 -15.15 -9.44 -14.03
N GLU A 195 -14.06 -8.70 -14.13
CA GLU A 195 -12.92 -9.11 -14.96
C GLU A 195 -12.17 -10.30 -14.33
N THR A 196 -12.02 -10.33 -13.01
CA THR A 196 -11.40 -11.46 -12.30
C THR A 196 -12.21 -12.74 -12.51
N SER A 197 -13.53 -12.69 -12.35
CA SER A 197 -14.41 -13.83 -12.62
C SER A 197 -14.33 -14.32 -14.07
N ARG A 198 -14.08 -13.43 -15.03
CA ARG A 198 -13.90 -13.80 -16.44
C ARG A 198 -12.58 -14.57 -16.64
N LEU A 199 -11.49 -14.11 -16.03
CA LEU A 199 -10.18 -14.76 -16.13
C LEU A 199 -10.17 -16.14 -15.46
N THR A 200 -10.84 -16.31 -14.32
CA THR A 200 -10.93 -17.62 -13.65
C THR A 200 -11.70 -18.66 -14.46
N LYS A 201 -12.64 -18.25 -15.32
CA LYS A 201 -13.39 -19.18 -16.19
C LYS A 201 -12.63 -19.63 -17.44
N MET A 202 -11.50 -18.97 -17.75
CA MET A 202 -10.70 -19.27 -18.95
C MET A 202 -9.53 -20.21 -18.67
N ASN A 203 -9.20 -20.46 -17.41
CA ASN A 203 -8.15 -21.38 -16.95
C ASN A 203 -8.78 -22.64 -16.35
#